data_AF-A0A9E7AYR6-F1
#
_entry.id   AF-A0A9E7AYR6-F1
#
_cell.length_a   1.000
_cell.length_b   1.000
_cell.length_c   1.000
_cell.angle_alpha   90.00
_cell.angle_beta   90.00
_cell.angle_gamma   90.00
#
_symmetry.space_group_name_H-M   'P 1'
#
loop_
_entity.id
_entity.type
_entity.pdbx_description
1 polymer ?
#
loop_
_entity_poly.entity_id
_entity_poly.type
_entity_poly.pdbx_seq_one_letter_code
_entity_poly.pdbx_strand_id
1 'polypeptide(L)'
;MKRKGIDFVYAPNGDMMLPAGISKIAALGFRDDLFIIPRSSIAGAGRTVETTTYSVGGKPMLEAVEAWISDPSVSLDDFRESVKVALSEQPGTHFRVNELKEFRIRNSWFSRGLYFKKQGAGGFTGCSIRDKTLVAEFQSFYGQG
;
A
#
# COMPACT_ATOMS: atom_id res chain seq x y z
N MET A 1 2.88 -11.06 -19.28
CA MET A 1 3.93 -10.51 -18.39
C MET A 1 3.40 -9.25 -17.73
N LYS A 2 3.56 -9.12 -16.41
CA LYS A 2 3.13 -7.96 -15.62
C LYS A 2 4.08 -6.78 -15.88
N ARG A 3 3.56 -5.58 -16.12
CA ARG A 3 4.37 -4.38 -16.43
C ARG A 3 4.11 -3.28 -15.40
N LYS A 4 5.16 -2.93 -14.64
CA LYS A 4 5.12 -1.79 -13.72
C LYS A 4 4.87 -0.49 -14.51
N GLY A 5 4.02 0.37 -13.98
CA GLY A 5 3.59 1.64 -14.58
C GLY A 5 2.46 1.52 -15.60
N ILE A 6 2.11 0.30 -16.04
CA ILE A 6 1.00 0.06 -16.99
C ILE A 6 -0.09 -0.79 -16.34
N ASP A 7 0.31 -1.94 -15.77
CA ASP A 7 -0.60 -2.91 -15.19
C ASP A 7 -0.73 -2.70 -13.66
N PHE A 8 0.33 -2.22 -13.00
CA PHE A 8 0.36 -1.88 -11.57
C PHE A 8 1.40 -0.79 -11.26
N VAL A 9 1.29 -0.13 -10.11
CA VAL A 9 2.31 0.77 -9.54
C VAL A 9 2.74 0.31 -8.16
N TYR A 10 4.00 0.53 -7.80
CA TYR A 10 4.56 0.02 -6.55
C TYR A 10 5.52 1.03 -5.94
N ALA A 11 5.29 1.36 -4.68
CA ALA A 11 6.18 2.14 -3.85
C ALA A 11 6.59 1.27 -2.65
N PRO A 12 7.84 0.78 -2.60
CA PRO A 12 8.24 -0.14 -1.55
C PRO A 12 8.19 0.51 -0.17
N ASN A 13 8.51 1.80 -0.05
CA ASN A 13 8.67 2.44 1.25
C ASN A 13 7.63 3.55 1.46
N GLY A 14 6.88 3.43 2.56
CA GLY A 14 5.99 4.46 3.05
C GLY A 14 5.66 4.29 4.53
N ASP A 15 4.86 5.22 5.03
CA ASP A 15 4.36 5.22 6.40
C ASP A 15 2.84 5.43 6.38
N MET A 16 2.11 4.67 7.20
CA MET A 16 0.66 4.83 7.37
C MET A 16 0.25 4.45 8.79
N MET A 17 -0.79 5.09 9.31
CA MET A 17 -1.43 4.65 10.56
C MET A 17 -2.37 3.49 10.25
N LEU A 18 -2.08 2.32 10.83
CA LEU A 18 -2.96 1.14 10.81
C LEU A 18 -3.51 0.89 12.22
N PRO A 19 -4.50 -0.01 12.39
CA PRO A 19 -5.01 -0.36 13.73
C PRO A 19 -3.93 -0.82 14.71
N ALA A 20 -2.85 -1.43 14.22
CA ALA A 20 -1.69 -1.85 15.00
C ALA A 20 -0.68 -0.71 15.31
N GLY A 21 -1.00 0.54 14.99
CA GLY A 21 -0.15 1.71 15.25
C GLY A 21 0.49 2.31 13.99
N ILE A 22 1.62 3.02 14.18
CA ILE A 22 2.35 3.62 13.06
C ILE A 22 3.11 2.52 12.33
N SER A 23 2.78 2.32 11.06
CA SER A 23 3.29 1.20 10.27
C SER A 23 4.25 1.66 9.18
N LYS A 24 5.35 0.92 9.03
CA LYS A 24 6.16 0.90 7.80
C LYS A 24 5.45 0.03 6.79
N ILE A 25 5.19 0.57 5.62
CA ILE A 25 4.38 -0.08 4.59
C ILE A 25 5.06 -0.03 3.23
N ALA A 26 4.61 -0.88 2.31
CA ALA A 26 4.68 -0.64 0.87
C ALA A 26 3.28 -0.34 0.33
N ALA A 27 3.19 0.48 -0.71
CA ALA A 27 1.94 0.71 -1.43
C ALA A 27 2.00 0.02 -2.80
N LEU A 28 0.97 -0.77 -3.12
CA LEU A 28 0.81 -1.45 -4.39
C LEU A 28 -0.56 -1.07 -4.96
N GLY A 29 -0.56 -0.43 -6.12
CA GLY A 29 -1.77 0.00 -6.82
C GLY A 29 -2.04 -0.84 -8.06
N PHE A 30 -3.27 -1.31 -8.19
CA PHE A 30 -3.89 -1.73 -9.44
C PHE A 30 -4.93 -0.67 -9.85
N ARG A 31 -5.51 -0.77 -11.04
CA ARG A 31 -6.44 0.27 -11.53
C ARG A 31 -7.63 0.51 -10.61
N ASP A 32 -8.16 -0.55 -10.02
CA ASP A 32 -9.35 -0.57 -9.19
C ASP A 32 -9.06 -0.86 -7.70
N ASP A 33 -7.84 -1.26 -7.37
CA ASP A 33 -7.43 -1.57 -6.00
C ASP A 33 -6.18 -0.80 -5.57
N LEU A 34 -6.13 -0.45 -4.29
CA LEU A 34 -4.94 -0.04 -3.57
C LEU A 34 -4.70 -0.99 -2.40
N PHE A 35 -3.53 -1.60 -2.38
CA PHE A 35 -3.04 -2.44 -1.30
C PHE A 35 -1.94 -1.71 -0.52
N ILE A 36 -2.05 -1.74 0.81
CA ILE A 36 -1.07 -1.24 1.77
C ILE A 36 -0.48 -2.46 2.46
N ILE A 37 0.75 -2.79 2.10
CA ILE A 37 1.45 -4.01 2.55
C ILE A 37 2.26 -3.65 3.80
N PRO A 38 1.84 -4.02 5.01
CA PRO A 38 2.59 -3.70 6.21
C PRO A 38 3.86 -4.55 6.31
N ARG A 39 4.94 -3.91 6.76
CA ARG A 39 6.22 -4.57 7.07
C ARG A 39 6.40 -4.70 8.57
N SER A 40 6.19 -3.59 9.27
CA SER A 40 6.21 -3.52 10.71
C SER A 40 5.27 -2.43 11.22
N SER A 41 4.83 -2.54 12.46
CA SER A 41 4.03 -1.53 13.15
C SER A 41 4.57 -1.32 14.55
N ILE A 42 4.53 -0.07 15.00
CA ILE A 42 4.95 0.31 16.34
C ILE A 42 3.73 0.90 17.05
N ALA A 43 3.42 0.36 18.22
CA ALA A 43 2.36 0.84 19.10
C ALA A 43 2.89 1.06 20.52
N GLY A 44 2.17 1.88 21.31
CA GLY A 44 2.50 2.20 22.68
C GLY A 44 3.34 3.47 22.85
N ALA A 45 3.71 3.76 24.10
CA ALA A 45 4.48 4.95 24.48
C ALA A 45 5.43 4.64 25.65
N GLY A 46 6.56 5.34 25.72
CA GLY A 46 7.51 5.20 26.81
C GLY A 46 8.14 3.81 26.89
N ARG A 47 7.88 3.07 27.97
CA ARG A 47 8.47 1.74 28.23
C ARG A 47 7.67 0.57 27.65
N THR A 48 6.48 0.80 27.11
CA THR A 48 5.58 -0.25 26.58
C THR A 48 5.48 -0.18 25.07
N VAL A 49 6.62 -0.01 24.39
CA VAL A 49 6.67 0.03 22.93
C VAL A 49 6.66 -1.41 22.42
N GLU A 50 5.63 -1.75 21.66
CA GLU A 50 5.50 -3.05 21.01
C GLU A 50 5.75 -2.89 19.51
N THR A 51 6.54 -3.81 18.94
CA THR A 51 6.79 -3.87 17.50
C THR A 51 6.22 -5.15 16.94
N THR A 52 5.28 -5.03 16.01
CA THR A 52 4.72 -6.14 15.25
C THR A 52 5.41 -6.22 13.90
N THR A 53 5.89 -7.39 13.51
CA THR A 53 6.45 -7.67 12.18
C THR A 53 5.52 -8.59 11.41
N TYR A 54 5.29 -8.29 10.13
CA TYR A 54 4.32 -9.03 9.31
C TYR A 54 5.03 -10.00 8.38
N SER A 55 4.52 -11.23 8.33
CA SER A 55 5.08 -12.31 7.53
C SER A 55 3.98 -13.15 6.88
N VAL A 56 4.32 -13.80 5.76
CA VAL A 56 3.46 -14.75 5.05
C VAL A 56 4.31 -15.96 4.66
N GLY A 57 3.83 -17.17 4.93
CA GLY A 57 4.58 -18.40 4.65
C GLY A 57 5.97 -18.43 5.30
N GLY A 58 6.13 -17.82 6.48
CA GLY A 58 7.40 -17.74 7.21
C GLY A 58 8.41 -16.71 6.66
N LYS A 59 8.06 -15.94 5.63
CA LYS A 59 8.90 -14.87 5.06
C LYS A 59 8.34 -13.48 5.36
N PRO A 60 9.18 -12.44 5.44
CA PRO A 60 8.70 -11.06 5.54
C PRO A 60 7.72 -10.75 4.40
N MET A 61 6.59 -10.11 4.75
CA MET A 61 5.49 -9.85 3.81
C MET A 61 5.96 -9.17 2.52
N LEU A 62 6.84 -8.17 2.66
CA LEU A 62 7.40 -7.42 1.54
C LEU A 62 8.17 -8.32 0.56
N GLU A 63 9.03 -9.20 1.09
CA GLU A 63 9.88 -10.07 0.28
C GLU A 63 9.02 -11.04 -0.56
N ALA A 64 7.92 -11.53 0.00
CA ALA A 64 6.97 -12.36 -0.73
C ALA A 64 6.32 -11.58 -1.90
N VAL A 65 5.91 -10.34 -1.66
CA VAL A 65 5.33 -9.49 -2.71
C VAL A 65 6.35 -9.15 -3.80
N GLU A 66 7.59 -8.81 -3.43
CA GLU A 66 8.66 -8.50 -4.37
C GLU A 66 9.06 -9.71 -5.22
N ALA A 67 9.00 -10.91 -4.64
CA ALA A 67 9.16 -12.16 -5.38
C ALA A 67 8.05 -12.32 -6.43
N TRP A 68 6.77 -12.10 -6.07
CA TRP A 68 5.67 -12.17 -7.04
C TRP A 68 5.72 -11.11 -8.13
N ILE A 69 6.20 -9.90 -7.82
CA ILE A 69 6.41 -8.83 -8.81
C ILE A 69 7.47 -9.27 -9.82
N SER A 70 8.56 -9.87 -9.35
CA SER A 70 9.72 -10.23 -10.15
C SER A 70 9.54 -11.55 -10.91
N ASP A 71 8.56 -12.38 -10.53
CA ASP A 71 8.27 -13.66 -11.16
C ASP A 71 7.47 -13.49 -12.48
N PRO A 72 8.07 -13.77 -13.65
CA PRO A 72 7.41 -13.63 -14.94
C PRO A 72 6.37 -14.74 -15.21
N SER A 73 6.41 -15.85 -14.46
CA SER A 73 5.49 -16.98 -14.62
C SER A 73 4.12 -16.73 -13.97
N VAL A 74 4.07 -15.87 -12.96
CA VAL A 74 2.83 -15.52 -12.26
C VAL A 74 2.05 -14.49 -13.08
N SER A 75 0.78 -14.76 -13.37
CA SER A 75 -0.10 -13.83 -14.09
C SER A 75 -0.42 -12.57 -13.26
N LEU A 76 -0.98 -11.53 -13.89
CA LEU A 76 -1.38 -10.31 -13.17
C LEU A 76 -2.50 -10.59 -12.16
N ASP A 77 -3.48 -11.41 -12.56
CA ASP A 77 -4.64 -11.74 -11.73
C ASP A 77 -4.23 -12.63 -10.55
N ASP A 78 -3.38 -13.64 -10.80
CA ASP A 78 -2.84 -14.50 -9.74
C ASP A 78 -2.00 -13.70 -8.75
N PHE A 79 -1.21 -12.73 -9.24
CA PHE A 79 -0.45 -11.83 -8.39
C PHE A 79 -1.38 -11.00 -7.50
N ARG A 80 -2.42 -10.38 -8.09
CA ARG A 80 -3.39 -9.57 -7.35
C ARG A 80 -4.12 -10.38 -6.28
N GLU A 81 -4.62 -11.57 -6.63
CA GLU A 81 -5.30 -12.41 -5.64
C GLU A 81 -4.34 -12.95 -4.58
N SER A 82 -3.09 -13.29 -4.93
CA SER A 82 -2.09 -13.71 -3.93
C SER A 82 -1.82 -12.62 -2.89
N VAL A 83 -1.69 -11.35 -3.32
CA VAL A 83 -1.55 -10.21 -2.41
C VAL A 83 -2.79 -10.04 -1.54
N LYS A 84 -3.98 -10.11 -2.15
CA LYS A 84 -5.24 -9.95 -1.42
C LYS A 84 -5.45 -11.05 -0.37
N VAL A 85 -5.13 -12.30 -0.68
CA VAL A 85 -5.16 -13.42 0.27
C VAL A 85 -4.16 -13.17 1.41
N ALA A 86 -2.92 -12.77 1.09
CA ALA A 86 -1.90 -12.49 2.10
C ALA A 86 -2.29 -11.35 3.06
N LEU A 87 -3.10 -10.40 2.60
CA LEU A 87 -3.57 -9.25 3.38
C LEU A 87 -4.97 -9.45 3.99
N SER A 88 -5.64 -10.56 3.73
CA SER A 88 -7.05 -10.77 4.09
C SER A 88 -7.34 -10.66 5.59
N GLU A 89 -6.36 -11.01 6.43
CA GLU A 89 -6.46 -10.93 7.89
C GLU A 89 -6.04 -9.57 8.46
N GLN A 90 -5.57 -8.63 7.62
CA GLN A 90 -4.98 -7.37 8.04
C GLN A 90 -5.94 -6.20 7.76
N PRO A 91 -6.67 -5.68 8.77
CA PRO A 91 -7.64 -4.62 8.53
C PRO A 91 -6.98 -3.32 8.06
N GLY A 92 -7.62 -2.64 7.10
CA GLY A 92 -7.13 -1.36 6.59
C GLY A 92 -5.93 -1.47 5.64
N THR A 93 -5.72 -2.66 5.06
CA THR A 93 -4.64 -2.90 4.09
C THR A 93 -5.13 -3.02 2.64
N HIS A 94 -6.43 -3.10 2.39
CA HIS A 94 -7.01 -3.18 1.05
C HIS A 94 -8.14 -2.15 0.89
N PHE A 95 -8.10 -1.41 -0.23
CA PHE A 95 -9.06 -0.38 -0.58
C PHE A 95 -9.42 -0.48 -2.06
N ARG A 96 -10.71 -0.59 -2.35
CA ARG A 96 -11.21 -0.45 -3.72
C ARG A 96 -11.36 1.02 -4.09
N VAL A 97 -10.73 1.44 -5.16
CA VAL A 97 -10.62 2.85 -5.56
C VAL A 97 -11.99 3.44 -5.89
N ASN A 98 -12.87 2.67 -6.53
CA ASN A 98 -14.24 3.09 -6.89
C ASN A 98 -15.19 3.20 -5.67
N GLU A 99 -14.85 2.60 -4.54
CA GLU A 99 -15.63 2.67 -3.30
C GLU A 99 -15.17 3.85 -2.40
N LEU A 100 -14.06 4.51 -2.76
CA LEU A 100 -13.59 5.70 -2.06
C LEU A 100 -14.45 6.91 -2.42
N LYS A 101 -14.76 7.73 -1.41
CA LYS A 101 -15.41 9.03 -1.63
C LYS A 101 -14.45 9.99 -2.34
N GLU A 102 -13.19 9.99 -1.92
CA GLU A 102 -12.14 10.81 -2.51
C GLU A 102 -10.82 10.05 -2.51
N PHE A 103 -10.08 10.15 -3.61
CA PHE A 103 -8.73 9.64 -3.76
C PHE A 103 -7.84 10.77 -4.30
N ARG A 104 -6.82 11.17 -3.54
CA ARG A 104 -5.93 12.29 -3.88
C ARG A 104 -4.50 11.84 -3.78
N ILE A 105 -3.69 12.19 -4.77
CA ILE A 105 -2.25 11.93 -4.76
C ILE A 105 -1.54 13.27 -4.71
N ARG A 106 -0.81 13.53 -3.62
CA ARG A 106 -0.07 14.78 -3.43
C ARG A 106 1.40 14.55 -3.68
N ASN A 107 2.01 15.42 -4.48
CA ASN A 107 3.44 15.41 -4.77
C ASN A 107 4.06 16.80 -4.61
N SER A 108 3.80 17.42 -3.46
CA SER A 108 4.25 18.79 -3.15
C SER A 108 5.51 18.79 -2.30
N TRP A 109 6.08 19.97 -2.04
CA TRP A 109 7.24 20.09 -1.14
C TRP A 109 6.90 19.69 0.31
N PHE A 110 5.71 20.04 0.79
CA PHE A 110 5.30 19.89 2.18
C PHE A 110 4.53 18.58 2.48
N SER A 111 4.06 17.89 1.44
CA SER A 111 3.25 16.68 1.58
C SER A 111 3.38 15.81 0.32
N ARG A 112 3.74 14.54 0.52
CA ARG A 112 3.91 13.54 -0.53
C ARG A 112 3.29 12.21 -0.13
N GLY A 113 2.44 11.65 -0.99
CA GLY A 113 1.80 10.36 -0.75
C GLY A 113 0.38 10.26 -1.29
N LEU A 114 -0.29 9.17 -0.89
CA LEU A 114 -1.67 8.84 -1.24
C LEU A 114 -2.57 9.25 -0.08
N TYR A 115 -3.64 9.96 -0.37
CA TYR A 115 -4.59 10.46 0.62
C TYR A 115 -5.99 10.09 0.18
N PHE A 116 -6.68 9.30 0.98
CA PHE A 116 -7.97 8.76 0.58
C PHE A 116 -8.99 8.78 1.69
N LYS A 117 -10.26 8.86 1.31
CA LYS A 117 -11.38 8.99 2.21
C LYS A 117 -12.44 7.95 1.85
N LYS A 118 -12.76 7.06 2.78
CA LYS A 118 -13.88 6.12 2.64
C LYS A 118 -15.21 6.85 2.74
N GLN A 119 -16.27 6.27 2.18
CA GLN A 119 -17.64 6.72 2.43
C GLN A 119 -17.92 6.71 3.95
N GLY A 120 -18.57 7.77 4.44
CA GLY A 120 -18.88 7.92 5.87
C GLY A 120 -17.71 8.29 6.80
N ALA A 121 -16.46 8.30 6.33
CA ALA A 121 -15.32 8.66 7.18
C ALA A 121 -15.26 10.17 7.48
N GLY A 122 -14.85 10.56 8.69
CA GLY A 122 -14.69 11.96 9.09
C GLY A 122 -13.49 12.66 8.42
N GLY A 123 -12.41 11.93 8.15
CA GLY A 123 -11.14 12.47 7.65
C GLY A 123 -10.49 11.64 6.54
N PHE A 124 -9.32 12.10 6.09
CA PHE A 124 -8.47 11.36 5.16
C PHE A 124 -7.57 10.39 5.90
N THR A 125 -7.40 9.21 5.31
CA THR A 125 -6.31 8.29 5.59
C THR A 125 -5.13 8.64 4.69
N GLY A 126 -3.94 8.79 5.27
CA GLY A 126 -2.72 9.14 4.56
C GLY A 126 -1.72 8.00 4.54
N CYS A 127 -1.26 7.65 3.34
CA CYS A 127 -0.11 6.80 3.08
C CYS A 127 1.02 7.69 2.57
N SER A 128 1.96 8.03 3.44
CA SER A 128 3.11 8.89 3.13
C SER A 128 4.12 8.12 2.29
N ILE A 129 4.45 8.64 1.11
CA ILE A 129 5.49 8.12 0.22
C ILE A 129 6.45 9.29 -0.03
N ARG A 130 7.66 9.22 0.55
CA ARG A 130 8.60 10.35 0.54
C ARG A 130 9.28 10.55 -0.81
N ASP A 131 9.39 9.48 -1.59
CA ASP A 131 10.02 9.50 -2.91
C ASP A 131 9.12 10.20 -3.94
N LYS A 132 9.62 11.32 -4.47
CA LYS A 132 8.90 12.14 -5.46
C LYS A 132 8.63 11.38 -6.77
N THR A 133 9.56 10.52 -7.19
CA THR A 133 9.46 9.78 -8.45
C THR A 133 8.37 8.71 -8.35
N LEU A 134 8.36 7.96 -7.26
CA LEU A 134 7.33 6.95 -7.01
C LEU A 134 5.94 7.58 -6.88
N VAL A 135 5.80 8.71 -6.18
CA VAL A 135 4.51 9.41 -6.12
C VAL A 135 4.06 9.89 -7.52
N ALA A 136 4.99 10.37 -8.35
CA ALA A 136 4.67 10.77 -9.72
C ALA A 136 4.22 9.59 -10.61
N GLU A 137 4.77 8.39 -10.38
CA GLU A 137 4.27 7.15 -11.01
C GLU A 137 2.81 6.89 -10.63
N PHE A 138 2.48 6.96 -9.33
CA PHE A 138 1.10 6.81 -8.86
C PHE A 138 0.17 7.88 -9.44
N GLN A 139 0.61 9.15 -9.52
CA GLN A 139 -0.15 10.23 -10.13
C GLN A 139 -0.46 9.94 -11.60
N SER A 140 0.54 9.50 -12.36
CA SER A 140 0.37 9.15 -13.77
C SER A 140 -0.57 7.96 -13.95
N PHE A 141 -0.46 6.96 -13.07
CA PHE A 141 -1.22 5.72 -13.17
C PHE A 141 -2.71 5.89 -12.84
N TYR A 142 -3.05 6.64 -11.79
CA TYR A 142 -4.44 6.87 -11.40
C TYR A 142 -5.05 8.13 -12.02
N GLY A 143 -4.25 9.08 -12.50
CA GLY A 143 -4.71 10.33 -13.11
C GLY A 143 -5.08 10.24 -14.59
N GLN A 144 -4.90 9.08 -15.24
CA GLN A 144 -5.30 8.83 -16.63
C GLN A 144 -6.72 8.25 -16.77
N GLY A 145 -7.59 8.44 -15.77
CA GLY A 145 -8.98 7.97 -15.75
C GLY A 145 -9.99 9.09 -15.96
#